data_AF-A0A1G6SM99-F1
#
_entry.id   AF-A0A1G6SM99-F1
#
_cell.length_a   1.000
_cell.length_b   1.000
_cell.length_c   1.000
_cell.angle_alpha   90.00
_cell.angle_beta   90.00
_cell.angle_gamma   90.00
#
_symmetry.space_group_name_H-M   'P 1'
#
loop_
_entity.id
_entity.type
_entity.pdbx_description
1 polymer ?
#
loop_
_entity_poly.entity_id
_entity_poly.type
_entity_poly.pdbx_seq_one_letter_code
_entity_poly.pdbx_strand_id
1 'polypeptide(L)'
;MSQPGHDTHQHEAAHDHGHHAHGTPHPATRSMALSATLHCLTGCAIGEIAGLMIGTALGLGTGWTIALAVGLAFLAGYTLSTLPLLRAGLGVGTALGVVLAADTLSIATMELVDNTVMALVPGAMDAGLVNPVFWLAMTLALGVAFLAAYPVNLALLRRGKGHALTHEHHTSTAAVTGARRFIPALSTSTLVAAIAAFMLAGFLVSLYDSLGEPPATHAAGPVGTPLHPGGR
;
A
#
# COMPACT_ATOMS: atom_id res chain seq x y z
N MET A 1 -65.57 47.48 -0.25
CA MET A 1 -64.90 47.78 1.04
C MET A 1 -64.98 46.53 1.88
N SER A 2 -63.94 45.80 2.29
CA SER A 2 -62.49 45.96 2.18
C SER A 2 -61.84 44.60 2.55
N GLN A 3 -60.76 44.18 1.87
CA GLN A 3 -59.65 43.46 2.51
C GLN A 3 -58.69 44.50 3.09
N PRO A 4 -57.98 44.23 4.21
CA PRO A 4 -56.63 43.61 4.22
C PRO A 4 -56.44 42.67 5.44
N GLY A 5 -55.35 41.95 5.73
CA GLY A 5 -53.97 41.88 5.23
C GLY A 5 -53.23 40.75 5.97
N HIS A 6 -52.00 40.47 5.53
CA HIS A 6 -51.03 39.50 6.05
C HIS A 6 -50.71 39.66 7.55
N ASP A 7 -50.26 38.57 8.21
CA ASP A 7 -49.04 38.56 9.03
C ASP A 7 -48.62 37.12 9.41
N THR A 8 -47.61 36.62 8.71
CA THR A 8 -46.65 35.61 9.16
C THR A 8 -45.62 36.26 10.10
N HIS A 9 -44.93 35.45 10.92
CA HIS A 9 -43.60 35.64 11.58
C HIS A 9 -43.68 35.15 13.05
N GLN A 10 -43.23 33.93 13.34
CA GLN A 10 -41.85 33.57 13.71
C GLN A 10 -41.49 34.02 15.13
N HIS A 11 -41.57 33.08 16.09
CA HIS A 11 -40.74 33.14 17.28
C HIS A 11 -39.50 32.28 17.05
N GLU A 12 -38.39 32.96 16.79
CA GLU A 12 -37.04 32.46 16.97
C GLU A 12 -36.83 31.98 18.41
N ALA A 13 -36.49 30.70 18.56
CA ALA A 13 -35.67 30.23 19.65
C ALA A 13 -34.43 29.59 19.02
N ALA A 14 -33.44 30.44 18.74
CA ALA A 14 -32.12 30.03 18.33
C ALA A 14 -31.44 29.29 19.50
N HIS A 15 -31.46 27.96 19.46
CA HIS A 15 -30.54 27.14 20.23
C HIS A 15 -29.23 27.02 19.45
N ASP A 16 -28.31 27.93 19.77
CA ASP A 16 -26.89 27.81 19.44
C ASP A 16 -26.26 26.72 20.31
N HIS A 17 -26.00 25.56 19.73
CA HIS A 17 -25.20 24.50 20.32
C HIS A 17 -23.82 24.47 19.64
N GLY A 18 -22.96 25.39 20.07
CA GLY A 18 -21.52 25.31 19.87
C GLY A 18 -20.94 24.09 20.58
N HIS A 19 -20.97 22.93 19.93
CA HIS A 19 -20.23 21.75 20.37
C HIS A 19 -18.76 21.87 19.92
N HIS A 20 -17.91 22.37 20.81
CA HIS A 20 -16.48 22.14 20.76
C HIS A 20 -16.18 20.66 21.05
N ALA A 21 -16.25 19.81 20.02
CA ALA A 21 -15.85 18.41 20.11
C ALA A 21 -14.35 18.26 19.84
N HIS A 22 -13.58 17.97 20.90
CA HIS A 22 -12.20 17.54 20.80
C HIS A 22 -12.11 16.15 20.13
N GLY A 23 -11.77 16.13 18.83
CA GLY A 23 -10.59 15.41 18.33
C GLY A 23 -10.63 13.90 18.02
N THR A 24 -11.75 13.18 18.09
CA THR A 24 -11.81 11.81 17.55
C THR A 24 -12.29 11.79 16.09
N PRO A 25 -11.53 11.20 15.15
CA PRO A 25 -11.96 11.09 13.76
C PRO A 25 -13.27 10.32 13.65
N HIS A 26 -14.20 10.83 12.83
CA HIS A 26 -15.41 10.09 12.50
C HIS A 26 -15.06 8.70 11.93
N PRO A 27 -15.84 7.65 12.27
CA PRO A 27 -15.60 6.28 11.80
C PRO A 27 -15.42 6.16 10.28
N ALA A 28 -16.17 6.96 9.51
CA ALA A 28 -16.06 7.02 8.05
C ALA A 28 -14.65 7.44 7.57
N THR A 29 -14.01 8.42 8.22
CA THR A 29 -12.66 8.87 7.86
C THR A 29 -11.61 7.80 8.13
N ARG A 30 -11.76 7.04 9.21
CA ARG A 30 -10.85 5.91 9.52
C ARG A 30 -10.96 4.80 8.49
N SER A 31 -12.19 4.48 8.06
CA SER A 31 -12.44 3.49 7.00
C SER A 31 -11.87 3.94 5.65
N MET A 32 -12.01 5.22 5.30
CA MET A 32 -11.41 5.76 4.08
C MET A 32 -9.89 5.74 4.13
N ALA A 33 -9.29 6.15 5.25
CA ALA A 33 -7.83 6.10 5.44
C ALA A 33 -7.31 4.66 5.31
N LEU A 34 -7.99 3.69 5.93
CA LEU A 34 -7.64 2.28 5.83
C LEU A 34 -7.69 1.79 4.38
N SER A 35 -8.78 2.12 3.67
CA SER A 35 -8.94 1.75 2.26
C SER A 35 -7.84 2.35 1.38
N ALA A 36 -7.57 3.65 1.50
CA ALA A 36 -6.52 4.33 0.74
C ALA A 36 -5.13 3.72 1.01
N THR A 37 -4.83 3.45 2.28
CA THR A 37 -3.57 2.81 2.68
C THR A 37 -3.44 1.43 2.04
N LEU A 38 -4.49 0.61 2.01
CA LEU A 38 -4.44 -0.73 1.40
C LEU A 38 -4.31 -0.70 -0.13
N HIS A 39 -4.91 0.28 -0.80
CA HIS A 39 -4.72 0.46 -2.25
C HIS A 39 -3.27 0.85 -2.56
N CYS A 40 -2.71 1.80 -1.80
CA CYS A 40 -1.30 2.19 -1.92
C CYS A 40 -0.37 0.99 -1.65
N LEU A 41 -0.60 0.28 -0.54
CA LEU A 41 0.19 -0.91 -0.16
C LEU A 41 0.17 -1.98 -1.24
N THR A 42 -0.98 -2.20 -1.88
CA THR A 42 -1.08 -3.14 -3.00
C THR A 42 -0.20 -2.70 -4.17
N GLY A 43 -0.23 -1.40 -4.49
CA GLY A 43 0.62 -0.82 -5.53
C GLY A 43 2.11 -0.95 -5.22
N CYS A 44 2.52 -0.64 -3.99
CA CYS A 44 3.90 -0.82 -3.51
C CYS A 44 4.35 -2.27 -3.67
N ALA A 45 3.61 -3.22 -3.11
CA ALA A 45 3.95 -4.64 -3.19
C ALA A 45 4.09 -5.15 -4.63
N ILE A 46 3.21 -4.72 -5.54
CA ILE A 46 3.30 -5.07 -6.96
C ILE A 46 4.55 -4.45 -7.60
N GLY A 47 4.79 -3.16 -7.36
CA GLY A 47 5.90 -2.43 -7.95
C GLY A 47 7.27 -2.93 -7.48
N GLU A 48 7.40 -3.22 -6.18
CA GLU A 48 8.63 -3.75 -5.59
C GLU A 48 8.96 -5.13 -6.16
N ILE A 49 7.99 -6.04 -6.18
CA ILE A 49 8.22 -7.41 -6.65
C ILE A 49 8.45 -7.42 -8.16
N ALA A 50 7.70 -6.62 -8.94
CA ALA A 50 7.96 -6.45 -10.37
C ALA A 50 9.33 -5.84 -10.66
N GLY A 51 9.72 -4.80 -9.91
CA GLY A 51 11.02 -4.15 -10.03
C GLY A 51 12.17 -5.07 -9.68
N LEU A 52 12.03 -5.88 -8.64
CA LEU A 52 12.99 -6.93 -8.30
C LEU A 52 13.10 -7.99 -9.40
N MET A 53 11.97 -8.48 -9.93
CA MET A 53 11.97 -9.44 -11.04
C MET A 53 12.68 -8.88 -12.28
N ILE A 54 12.33 -7.65 -12.69
CA ILE A 54 12.91 -7.01 -13.88
C ILE A 54 14.38 -6.67 -13.64
N GLY A 55 14.72 -6.10 -12.48
CA GLY A 55 16.10 -5.74 -12.14
C GLY A 55 17.01 -6.95 -12.08
N THR A 56 16.54 -8.07 -11.51
CA THR A 56 17.26 -9.34 -11.49
C THR A 56 17.43 -9.90 -12.90
N ALA A 57 16.37 -9.89 -13.73
CA ALA A 57 16.44 -10.37 -15.10
C ALA A 57 17.42 -9.57 -15.98
N LEU A 58 17.58 -8.28 -15.68
CA LEU A 58 18.52 -7.38 -16.36
C LEU A 58 19.93 -7.38 -15.73
N GLY A 59 20.14 -8.09 -14.61
CA GLY A 59 21.41 -8.11 -13.89
C GLY A 59 21.79 -6.75 -13.27
N LEU A 60 20.80 -5.95 -12.89
CA LEU A 60 21.03 -4.64 -12.25
C LEU A 60 21.59 -4.82 -10.84
N GLY A 61 22.52 -3.94 -10.45
CA GLY A 61 22.98 -3.85 -9.07
C GLY A 61 21.89 -3.34 -8.13
N THR A 62 22.01 -3.63 -6.84
CA THR A 62 20.99 -3.38 -5.80
C THR A 62 20.40 -1.97 -5.86
N GLY A 63 21.23 -0.92 -5.97
CA GLY A 63 20.75 0.46 -6.02
C GLY A 63 19.85 0.77 -7.23
N TRP A 64 20.17 0.23 -8.41
CA TRP A 64 19.35 0.42 -9.61
C TRP A 64 18.05 -0.40 -9.55
N THR A 65 18.11 -1.60 -8.98
CA THR A 65 16.93 -2.42 -8.74
C THR A 65 15.97 -1.74 -7.76
N ILE A 66 16.47 -1.15 -6.68
CA ILE A 66 15.66 -0.35 -5.74
C ILE A 66 15.02 0.83 -6.47
N ALA A 67 15.79 1.60 -7.25
CA ALA A 67 15.24 2.75 -7.98
C ALA A 67 14.13 2.34 -8.97
N LEU A 68 14.30 1.20 -9.64
CA LEU A 68 13.29 0.63 -10.53
C LEU A 68 12.04 0.18 -9.76
N ALA A 69 12.22 -0.54 -8.65
CA ALA A 69 11.15 -0.98 -7.76
C ALA A 69 10.31 0.20 -7.25
N VAL A 70 10.97 1.23 -6.70
CA VAL A 70 10.32 2.46 -6.23
C VAL A 70 9.55 3.14 -7.37
N GLY A 71 10.15 3.28 -8.55
CA GLY A 71 9.49 3.88 -9.72
C GLY A 71 8.23 3.11 -10.15
N LEU A 72 8.29 1.77 -10.15
CA LEU A 72 7.16 0.91 -10.47
C LEU A 72 6.10 0.92 -9.35
N ALA A 73 6.50 1.06 -8.09
CA ALA A 73 5.60 1.17 -6.95
C ALA A 73 4.74 2.44 -7.03
N PHE A 74 5.36 3.59 -7.33
CA PHE A 74 4.62 4.82 -7.60
C PHE A 74 3.66 4.67 -8.78
N LEU A 75 4.11 4.07 -9.88
CA LEU A 75 3.27 3.86 -11.06
C LEU A 75 2.07 2.96 -10.76
N ALA A 76 2.30 1.81 -10.11
CA ALA A 76 1.28 0.84 -9.77
C ALA A 76 0.31 1.40 -8.72
N GLY A 77 0.82 2.06 -7.67
CA GLY A 77 0.05 2.73 -6.64
C GLY A 77 -0.90 3.77 -7.22
N TYR A 78 -0.39 4.71 -8.02
CA TYR A 78 -1.24 5.72 -8.67
C TYR A 78 -2.26 5.10 -9.61
N THR A 79 -1.88 4.07 -10.37
CA THR A 79 -2.81 3.39 -11.28
C THR A 79 -3.96 2.75 -10.51
N LEU A 80 -3.66 2.00 -9.45
CA LEU A 80 -4.67 1.34 -8.62
C LEU A 80 -5.56 2.33 -7.87
N SER A 81 -5.02 3.43 -7.36
CA SER A 81 -5.81 4.46 -6.69
C SER A 81 -6.66 5.29 -7.65
N THR A 82 -6.21 5.53 -8.88
CA THR A 82 -6.94 6.34 -9.87
C THR A 82 -8.10 5.57 -10.51
N LEU A 83 -7.99 4.26 -10.67
CA LEU A 83 -8.97 3.43 -11.37
C LEU A 83 -10.40 3.51 -10.77
N PRO A 84 -10.60 3.41 -9.45
CA PRO A 84 -11.92 3.56 -8.82
C PRO A 84 -12.53 4.94 -9.05
N LEU A 85 -11.72 6.00 -9.03
CA LEU A 85 -12.17 7.39 -9.25
C LEU A 85 -12.65 7.59 -10.68
N LEU A 86 -11.92 7.05 -11.66
CA LEU A 86 -12.35 7.05 -13.06
C LEU A 86 -13.64 6.27 -13.25
N ARG A 87 -13.81 5.15 -12.55
CA ARG A 87 -15.08 4.39 -12.59
C ARG A 87 -16.24 5.20 -12.00
N ALA A 88 -15.99 5.98 -10.94
CA ALA A 88 -16.99 6.75 -10.23
C ALA A 88 -17.53 7.97 -10.99
N GLY A 89 -16.88 8.43 -12.06
CA GLY A 89 -17.37 9.60 -12.81
C GLY A 89 -16.27 10.57 -13.19
N LEU A 90 -15.23 10.67 -12.37
CA LEU A 90 -14.26 11.75 -12.40
C LEU A 90 -13.50 11.81 -13.73
N GLY A 91 -13.24 13.04 -14.19
CA GLY A 91 -12.35 13.28 -15.32
C GLY A 91 -10.91 12.88 -14.99
N VAL A 92 -10.17 12.42 -16.00
CA VAL A 92 -8.81 11.88 -15.84
C VAL A 92 -7.88 12.84 -15.10
N GLY A 93 -7.87 14.13 -15.48
CA GLY A 93 -7.03 15.14 -14.83
C GLY A 93 -7.40 15.39 -13.36
N THR A 94 -8.69 15.43 -13.03
CA THR A 94 -9.16 15.59 -11.65
C THR A 94 -8.81 14.36 -10.81
N ALA A 95 -9.02 13.15 -11.34
CA ALA A 95 -8.70 11.91 -10.66
C ALA A 95 -7.19 11.80 -10.36
N LEU A 96 -6.34 12.10 -11.35
CA LEU A 96 -4.89 12.15 -11.17
C LEU A 96 -4.47 13.23 -10.16
N GLY A 97 -5.03 14.43 -10.21
CA GLY A 97 -4.71 15.50 -9.26
C GLY A 97 -5.05 15.13 -7.81
N VAL A 98 -6.21 14.50 -7.59
CA VAL A 98 -6.63 14.02 -6.27
C VAL A 98 -5.69 12.93 -5.77
N VAL A 99 -5.39 11.93 -6.61
CA VAL A 99 -4.49 10.82 -6.25
C VAL A 99 -3.08 11.31 -5.99
N LEU A 100 -2.53 12.19 -6.82
CA LEU A 100 -1.20 12.77 -6.60
C LEU A 100 -1.14 13.52 -5.27
N ALA A 101 -2.15 14.33 -4.95
CA ALA A 101 -2.17 15.09 -3.70
C ALA A 101 -2.29 14.18 -2.46
N ALA A 102 -3.02 13.07 -2.56
CA ALA A 102 -3.29 12.16 -1.45
C ALA A 102 -2.21 11.08 -1.26
N ASP A 103 -1.74 10.48 -2.35
CA ASP A 103 -1.01 9.20 -2.29
C ASP A 103 0.50 9.37 -2.43
N THR A 104 0.99 10.49 -2.97
CA THR A 104 2.45 10.71 -3.11
C THR A 104 3.18 10.58 -1.78
N LEU A 105 2.65 11.24 -0.74
CA LEU A 105 3.26 11.21 0.59
C LEU A 105 3.09 9.83 1.25
N SER A 106 1.96 9.15 1.02
CA SER A 106 1.72 7.80 1.51
C SER A 106 2.74 6.82 0.91
N ILE A 107 2.85 6.79 -0.42
CA ILE A 107 3.74 5.90 -1.14
C ILE A 107 5.18 6.21 -0.76
N ALA A 108 5.60 7.47 -0.76
CA ALA A 108 6.96 7.85 -0.33
C ALA A 108 7.28 7.38 1.09
N THR A 109 6.30 7.45 2.01
CA THR A 109 6.46 6.94 3.38
C THR A 109 6.59 5.42 3.39
N MET A 110 5.75 4.71 2.63
CA MET A 110 5.81 3.26 2.52
C MET A 110 7.14 2.80 1.94
N GLU A 111 7.58 3.34 0.80
CA GLU A 111 8.85 2.98 0.15
C GLU A 111 10.05 3.25 1.05
N LEU A 112 10.05 4.38 1.77
CA LEU A 112 11.13 4.70 2.70
C LEU A 112 11.20 3.67 3.83
N VAL A 113 10.06 3.34 4.42
CA VAL A 113 9.97 2.40 5.54
C VAL A 113 10.27 0.98 5.08
N ASP A 114 9.75 0.56 3.93
CA ASP A 114 9.94 -0.77 3.37
C ASP A 114 11.43 -1.03 3.10
N ASN A 115 12.08 -0.17 2.32
CA ASN A 115 13.51 -0.26 2.05
C ASN A 115 14.36 -0.16 3.32
N THR A 116 13.94 0.62 4.32
CA THR A 116 14.62 0.69 5.62
C THR A 116 14.52 -0.64 6.36
N VAL A 117 13.34 -1.26 6.42
CA VAL A 117 13.15 -2.56 7.07
C VAL A 117 13.95 -3.63 6.33
N MET A 118 13.88 -3.68 4.99
CA MET A 118 14.64 -4.60 4.17
C MET A 118 16.16 -4.46 4.39
N ALA A 119 16.66 -3.23 4.52
CA ALA A 119 18.07 -2.98 4.82
C ALA A 119 18.48 -3.40 6.25
N LEU A 120 17.55 -3.36 7.21
CA LEU A 120 17.81 -3.74 8.60
C LEU A 120 17.70 -5.23 8.86
N VAL A 121 16.92 -5.97 8.07
CA VAL A 121 16.78 -7.43 8.19
C VAL A 121 18.04 -8.08 7.60
N PRO A 122 18.85 -8.81 8.39
CA PRO A 122 20.08 -9.41 7.90
C PRO A 122 19.82 -10.39 6.75
N GLY A 123 20.54 -10.20 5.64
CA GLY A 123 20.44 -11.05 4.46
C GLY A 123 19.20 -10.83 3.59
N ALA A 124 18.27 -9.93 3.95
CA ALA A 124 17.08 -9.68 3.14
C ALA A 124 17.38 -9.00 1.80
N MET A 125 18.34 -8.05 1.78
CA MET A 125 18.74 -7.36 0.55
C MET A 125 19.43 -8.27 -0.47
N ASP A 126 20.05 -9.35 0.00
CA ASP A 126 20.73 -10.35 -0.82
C ASP A 126 19.85 -11.57 -1.10
N ALA A 127 18.68 -11.67 -0.45
CA ALA A 127 17.74 -12.77 -0.63
C ALA A 127 16.96 -12.60 -1.93
N GLY A 128 17.16 -13.53 -2.88
CA GLY A 128 16.36 -13.59 -4.09
C GLY A 128 14.92 -14.08 -3.86
N LEU A 129 14.08 -13.96 -4.90
CA LEU A 129 12.65 -14.35 -4.88
C LEU A 129 12.38 -15.81 -4.51
N VAL A 130 13.37 -16.70 -4.65
CA VAL A 130 13.25 -18.13 -4.28
C VAL A 130 13.72 -18.42 -2.85
N ASN A 131 14.08 -17.39 -2.07
CA ASN A 131 14.55 -17.53 -0.70
C ASN A 131 13.42 -17.21 0.32
N PRO A 132 13.14 -18.08 1.31
CA PRO A 132 12.14 -17.80 2.34
C PRO A 132 12.37 -16.51 3.14
N VAL A 133 13.64 -16.13 3.35
CA VAL A 133 14.02 -14.90 4.05
C VAL A 133 13.45 -13.67 3.33
N PHE A 134 13.47 -13.66 2.00
CA PHE A 134 12.91 -12.57 1.21
C PHE A 134 11.42 -12.38 1.51
N TRP A 135 10.62 -13.45 1.45
CA TRP A 135 9.17 -13.36 1.66
C TRP A 135 8.77 -12.99 3.09
N LEU A 136 9.53 -13.47 4.08
CA LEU A 136 9.33 -13.09 5.48
C LEU A 136 9.70 -11.62 5.72
N ALA A 137 10.84 -11.18 5.19
CA ALA A 137 11.29 -9.79 5.30
C ALA A 137 10.33 -8.83 4.59
N MET A 138 9.90 -9.17 3.38
CA MET A 138 8.92 -8.41 2.59
C MET A 138 7.57 -8.31 3.31
N THR A 139 7.07 -9.41 3.87
CA THR A 139 5.81 -9.39 4.65
C THR A 139 5.92 -8.49 5.88
N LEU A 140 7.07 -8.54 6.58
CA LEU A 140 7.35 -7.65 7.70
C LEU A 140 7.43 -6.19 7.25
N ALA A 141 8.17 -5.91 6.19
CA ALA A 141 8.41 -4.58 5.66
C ALA A 141 7.10 -3.91 5.23
N LEU A 142 6.25 -4.60 4.45
CA LEU A 142 4.91 -4.15 4.09
C LEU A 142 4.02 -3.91 5.31
N GLY A 143 4.10 -4.77 6.34
CA GLY A 143 3.38 -4.60 7.59
C GLY A 143 3.77 -3.32 8.33
N VAL A 144 5.07 -3.05 8.45
CA VAL A 144 5.60 -1.84 9.10
C VAL A 144 5.31 -0.59 8.26
N ALA A 145 5.47 -0.67 6.94
CA ALA A 145 5.13 0.39 5.99
C ALA A 145 3.65 0.78 6.07
N PHE A 146 2.74 -0.21 6.14
CA PHE A 146 1.32 0.02 6.37
C PHE A 146 1.07 0.77 7.68
N LEU A 147 1.69 0.34 8.78
CA LEU A 147 1.54 0.99 10.09
C LEU A 147 2.07 2.43 10.09
N ALA A 148 3.13 2.70 9.34
CA ALA A 148 3.71 4.04 9.20
C ALA A 148 2.87 4.96 8.30
N ALA A 149 2.31 4.44 7.20
CA ALA A 149 1.56 5.23 6.24
C ALA A 149 0.09 5.44 6.63
N TYR A 150 -0.52 4.53 7.39
CA TYR A 150 -1.89 4.71 7.91
C TYR A 150 -2.11 6.05 8.63
N PRO A 151 -1.27 6.49 9.60
CA PRO A 151 -1.44 7.78 10.25
C PRO A 151 -1.19 8.95 9.30
N VAL A 152 -0.32 8.79 8.29
CA VAL A 152 -0.11 9.79 7.23
C VAL A 152 -1.40 10.01 6.44
N ASN A 153 -2.02 8.93 5.96
CA ASN A 153 -3.28 8.98 5.21
C ASN A 153 -4.43 9.53 6.04
N LEU A 154 -4.48 9.14 7.32
CA LEU A 154 -5.46 9.68 8.24
C LEU A 154 -5.25 11.18 8.49
N ALA A 155 -4.01 11.65 8.60
CA ALA A 155 -3.70 13.07 8.75
C ALA A 155 -4.02 13.87 7.48
N LEU A 156 -3.73 13.35 6.29
CA LEU A 156 -4.06 13.97 5.01
C LEU A 156 -5.58 14.14 4.85
N LEU A 157 -6.36 13.09 5.12
CA LEU A 157 -7.82 13.14 5.08
C LEU A 157 -8.42 14.10 6.12
N ARG A 158 -7.78 14.23 7.29
CA ARG A 158 -8.17 15.23 8.30
C ARG A 158 -7.83 16.65 7.87
N ARG A 159 -6.68 16.88 7.23
CA ARG A 159 -6.26 18.20 6.71
C ARG A 159 -7.13 18.65 5.53
N GLY A 160 -7.63 17.72 4.73
CA GLY A 160 -8.65 17.95 3.71
C GLY A 160 -10.10 18.02 4.25
N LYS A 161 -10.31 17.68 5.53
CA LYS A 161 -11.56 17.68 6.33
C LYS A 161 -12.76 16.95 5.68
N GLY A 162 -13.06 15.75 6.17
CA GLY A 162 -14.14 14.84 5.73
C GLY A 162 -15.59 15.34 5.74
N HIS A 163 -15.86 16.65 5.76
CA HIS A 163 -17.17 17.24 5.51
C HIS A 163 -17.45 17.51 4.02
N ALA A 164 -16.41 17.77 3.20
CA ALA A 164 -16.59 17.92 1.74
C ALA A 164 -16.91 16.57 1.06
N LEU A 165 -16.20 15.50 1.45
CA LEU A 165 -16.39 14.17 0.91
C LEU A 165 -17.74 13.52 1.31
N THR A 166 -18.30 13.88 2.46
CA THR A 166 -19.61 13.36 2.91
C THR A 166 -20.79 14.05 2.23
N HIS A 167 -20.63 15.28 1.71
CA HIS A 167 -21.70 15.95 0.97
C HIS A 167 -21.69 15.66 -0.55
N GLU A 168 -20.58 15.18 -1.12
CA GLU A 168 -20.48 14.90 -2.57
C GLU A 168 -20.77 13.45 -3.01
N HIS A 169 -20.81 12.47 -2.09
CA HIS A 169 -20.96 11.05 -2.48
C HIS A 169 -22.37 10.46 -2.28
N HIS A 170 -23.36 11.26 -1.92
CA HIS A 170 -24.75 10.80 -1.80
C HIS A 170 -25.55 10.79 -3.12
N THR A 171 -24.94 11.18 -4.26
CA THR A 171 -25.66 11.23 -5.53
C THR A 171 -24.81 10.72 -6.69
N SER A 172 -24.47 9.43 -6.70
CA SER A 172 -24.01 8.77 -7.93
C SER A 172 -24.29 7.27 -7.91
N THR A 173 -25.58 6.91 -7.86
CA THR A 173 -26.10 5.71 -8.53
C THR A 173 -26.23 5.97 -10.04
N ALA A 174 -25.22 6.61 -10.64
CA ALA A 174 -25.14 6.70 -12.09
C ALA A 174 -24.82 5.30 -12.62
N ALA A 175 -25.70 4.76 -13.47
CA ALA A 175 -25.49 3.45 -14.07
C ALA A 175 -24.11 3.42 -14.77
N VAL A 176 -23.25 2.48 -14.37
CA VAL A 176 -21.92 2.30 -14.96
C VAL A 176 -22.11 1.92 -16.44
N THR A 177 -21.93 2.89 -17.33
CA THR A 177 -22.12 2.74 -18.78
C THR A 177 -20.78 2.85 -19.53
N GLY A 178 -20.71 2.25 -20.72
CA GLY A 178 -19.52 2.30 -21.59
C GLY A 178 -18.33 1.47 -21.09
N ALA A 179 -17.09 1.92 -21.43
CA ALA A 179 -15.84 1.24 -21.08
C ALA A 179 -15.61 1.10 -19.55
N ARG A 180 -16.28 1.92 -18.75
CA ARG A 180 -16.18 1.93 -17.29
C ARG A 180 -16.64 0.62 -16.65
N ARG A 181 -17.50 -0.17 -17.33
CA ARG A 181 -17.95 -1.50 -16.85
C ARG A 181 -16.80 -2.48 -16.63
N PHE A 182 -15.73 -2.36 -17.42
CA PHE A 182 -14.57 -3.25 -17.36
C PHE A 182 -13.62 -2.94 -16.20
N ILE A 183 -13.80 -1.81 -15.51
CA ILE A 183 -12.97 -1.45 -14.36
C ILE A 183 -13.45 -2.26 -13.13
N PRO A 184 -12.64 -3.16 -12.55
CA PRO A 184 -13.07 -3.91 -11.37
C PRO A 184 -13.27 -2.99 -10.16
N ALA A 185 -14.30 -3.27 -9.35
CA ALA A 185 -14.47 -2.67 -8.04
C ALA A 185 -13.76 -3.55 -7.00
N LEU A 186 -12.49 -3.24 -6.72
CA LEU A 186 -11.70 -3.98 -5.74
C LEU A 186 -12.13 -3.56 -4.34
N SER A 187 -12.72 -4.48 -3.58
CA SER A 187 -13.00 -4.22 -2.17
C SER A 187 -11.72 -4.31 -1.35
N THR A 188 -11.70 -3.60 -0.22
CA THR A 188 -10.60 -3.63 0.74
C THR A 188 -10.24 -5.06 1.17
N SER A 189 -11.25 -5.91 1.39
CA SER A 189 -11.04 -7.31 1.75
C SER A 189 -10.40 -8.13 0.62
N THR A 190 -10.77 -7.86 -0.64
CA THR A 190 -10.17 -8.52 -1.80
C THR A 190 -8.70 -8.16 -1.94
N LEU A 191 -8.33 -6.90 -1.72
CA LEU A 191 -6.92 -6.46 -1.75
C LEU A 191 -6.08 -7.17 -0.66
N VAL A 192 -6.59 -7.19 0.57
CA VAL A 192 -5.92 -7.88 1.69
C VAL A 192 -5.76 -9.37 1.39
N ALA A 193 -6.82 -10.03 0.92
CA ALA A 193 -6.76 -11.45 0.58
C ALA A 193 -5.77 -11.71 -0.57
N ALA A 194 -5.74 -10.85 -1.58
CA ALA A 194 -4.81 -10.99 -2.71
C ALA A 194 -3.35 -10.83 -2.26
N ILE A 195 -3.03 -9.80 -1.46
CA ILE A 195 -1.67 -9.61 -0.92
C ILE A 195 -1.28 -10.82 -0.07
N ALA A 196 -2.13 -11.21 0.88
CA ALA A 196 -1.84 -12.32 1.79
C ALA A 196 -1.65 -13.64 1.04
N ALA A 197 -2.52 -13.95 0.07
CA ALA A 197 -2.41 -15.16 -0.74
C ALA A 197 -1.14 -15.14 -1.59
N PHE A 198 -0.78 -13.99 -2.16
CA PHE A 198 0.42 -13.85 -2.97
C PHE A 198 1.70 -14.05 -2.13
N MET A 199 1.79 -13.38 -0.97
CA MET A 199 2.93 -13.51 -0.06
C MET A 199 3.07 -14.94 0.47
N LEU A 200 1.95 -15.57 0.84
CA LEU A 200 1.93 -16.96 1.30
C LEU A 200 2.36 -17.92 0.19
N ALA A 201 1.85 -17.73 -1.04
CA ALA A 201 2.22 -18.58 -2.17
C ALA A 201 3.73 -18.49 -2.47
N GLY A 202 4.28 -17.27 -2.52
CA GLY A 202 5.71 -17.05 -2.70
C GLY A 202 6.55 -17.71 -1.60
N PHE A 203 6.15 -17.50 -0.34
CA PHE A 203 6.81 -18.13 0.80
C PHE A 203 6.78 -19.66 0.70
N LEU A 204 5.62 -20.27 0.41
CA LEU A 204 5.48 -21.72 0.30
C LEU A 204 6.33 -22.31 -0.84
N VAL A 205 6.38 -21.63 -1.99
CA VAL A 205 7.23 -22.04 -3.12
C VAL A 205 8.71 -22.00 -2.72
N SER A 206 9.15 -20.91 -2.08
CA SER A 206 10.54 -20.78 -1.61
C SER A 206 10.91 -21.81 -0.53
N LEU A 207 9.95 -22.14 0.34
CA LEU A 207 10.15 -23.14 1.38
C LEU A 207 10.27 -24.55 0.78
N TYR A 208 9.43 -24.89 -0.20
CA TYR A 208 9.51 -26.17 -0.88
C TYR A 208 10.87 -26.39 -1.55
N ASP A 209 11.38 -25.36 -2.23
CA ASP A 209 12.71 -25.41 -2.86
C ASP A 209 13.82 -25.65 -1.83
N SER A 210 13.77 -24.93 -0.70
CA SER A 210 14.75 -25.08 0.39
C SER A 210 14.74 -26.46 1.08
N LEU A 211 13.62 -27.18 1.01
CA LEU A 211 13.48 -28.54 1.57
C LEU A 211 13.86 -29.64 0.56
N GLY A 212 13.86 -29.31 -0.73
CA GLY A 212 14.25 -30.22 -1.80
C GLY A 212 15.76 -30.37 -1.96
N GLU A 213 16.54 -29.41 -1.47
CA GLU A 213 17.99 -29.52 -1.44
C GLU A 213 18.47 -30.40 -0.27
N PRO A 214 19.25 -31.47 -0.51
CA PRO A 214 19.90 -32.18 0.58
C PRO A 214 20.82 -31.20 1.33
N PRO A 215 20.89 -31.27 2.68
CA PRO A 215 21.67 -30.33 3.46
C PRO A 215 23.10 -30.31 2.93
N ALA A 216 23.57 -29.12 2.52
CA ALA A 216 24.94 -28.92 2.09
C ALA A 216 25.85 -29.48 3.18
N THR A 217 26.48 -30.61 2.88
CA THR A 217 27.58 -31.11 3.69
C THR A 217 28.64 -30.04 3.62
N HIS A 218 28.77 -29.25 4.67
CA HIS A 218 30.00 -28.56 4.98
C HIS A 218 31.05 -29.66 5.13
N ALA A 219 31.64 -30.05 4.00
CA ALA A 219 32.78 -30.92 3.95
C ALA A 219 33.87 -30.20 4.74
N ALA A 220 34.04 -30.63 5.99
CA ALA A 220 35.22 -30.36 6.77
C ALA A 220 36.41 -30.59 5.84
N GLY A 221 37.12 -29.51 5.50
CA GLY A 221 38.36 -29.60 4.74
C GLY A 221 39.25 -30.68 5.39
N PRO A 222 39.98 -31.47 4.60
CA PRO A 222 40.76 -32.57 5.14
C PRO A 222 41.67 -32.02 6.24
N VAL A 223 41.44 -32.51 7.46
CA VAL A 223 42.32 -32.32 8.61
C VAL A 223 43.70 -32.73 8.14
N GLY A 224 44.58 -31.74 7.97
CA GLY A 224 45.97 -31.97 7.62
C GLY A 224 46.59 -32.86 8.69
N THR A 225 46.93 -34.09 8.31
CA THR A 225 47.68 -35.01 9.15
C THR A 225 49.07 -34.40 9.41
N PRO A 226 49.49 -34.18 10.67
CA PRO A 226 50.88 -33.92 10.95
C PRO A 226 51.64 -35.24 11.11
N LEU A 227 52.96 -35.19 10.84
CA LEU A 227 54.04 -36.11 11.23
C LEU A 227 54.54 -37.13 10.20
N HIS A 228 55.72 -36.86 9.64
CA HIS A 228 56.92 -37.66 9.97
C HIS A 228 58.23 -36.88 9.68
N PRO A 229 59.10 -36.63 10.67
CA PRO A 229 60.51 -36.37 10.45
C PRO A 229 61.32 -37.63 10.83
N GLY A 230 62.04 -38.24 9.89
CA GLY A 230 63.05 -39.25 10.27
C GLY A 230 63.55 -40.20 9.19
N GLY A 231 64.82 -40.00 8.78
CA GLY A 231 65.73 -41.02 8.21
C GLY A 231 65.77 -41.09 6.68
N ARG A 232 66.90 -41.01 5.99
CA ARG A 232 68.33 -40.99 6.33
C ARG A 232 69.05 -40.07 5.34
#